data_AF-A0A3D2SDW7-F1
#
_entry.id   AF-A0A3D2SDW7-F1
#
_cell.length_a   1.000
_cell.length_b   1.000
_cell.length_c   1.000
_cell.angle_alpha   90.00
_cell.angle_beta   90.00
_cell.angle_gamma   90.00
#
_symmetry.space_group_name_H-M   'P 1'
#
loop_
_entity.id
_entity.type
_entity.pdbx_description
1 polymer ?
#
loop_
_entity_poly.entity_id
_entity_poly.type
_entity_poly.pdbx_seq_one_letter_code
_entity_poly.pdbx_strand_id
1 'polypeptide(L)'
;MNKKILQLALPSIISNITVPLLGLIDVAIVGHLGATAYIGAVAVGGMLFNILYWSFGFLRMGTSGLTSQAYGAGLLDESVRTLIRSLIVGIGIGVLFI
;
A
#
# COMPACT_ATOMS: atom_id res chain seq x y z
N MET A 1 9.82 -29.06 -1.43
CA MET A 1 9.24 -27.69 -1.30
C MET A 1 10.04 -26.74 -2.19
N ASN A 2 9.41 -26.11 -3.18
CA ASN A 2 10.11 -25.39 -4.26
C ASN A 2 10.81 -24.11 -3.78
N LYS A 3 12.15 -24.06 -3.85
CA LYS A 3 12.97 -22.88 -3.48
C LYS A 3 12.53 -21.58 -4.20
N LYS A 4 12.01 -21.70 -5.43
CA LYS A 4 11.43 -20.57 -6.20
C LYS A 4 10.21 -19.93 -5.55
N ILE A 5 9.33 -20.75 -4.95
CA ILE A 5 8.14 -20.25 -4.24
C ILE A 5 8.58 -19.50 -2.98
N LEU A 6 9.53 -20.06 -2.23
CA LEU A 6 10.09 -19.44 -1.03
C LEU A 6 10.76 -18.08 -1.33
N GLN A 7 11.50 -17.96 -2.44
CA GLN A 7 12.12 -16.69 -2.84
C GLN A 7 11.13 -15.57 -3.19
N LEU A 8 9.93 -15.90 -3.66
CA LEU A 8 8.85 -14.93 -3.93
C LEU A 8 7.96 -14.68 -2.72
N ALA A 9 7.73 -15.71 -1.91
CA ALA A 9 6.90 -15.66 -0.72
C ALA A 9 7.57 -14.87 0.41
N LEU A 10 8.87 -15.06 0.65
CA LEU A 10 9.57 -14.40 1.76
C LEU A 10 9.46 -12.87 1.70
N PRO A 11 9.78 -12.20 0.57
CA PRO A 11 9.68 -10.74 0.46
C PRO A 11 8.23 -10.26 0.61
N SER A 12 7.28 -11.00 0.04
CA SER A 12 5.86 -10.67 0.12
C SER A 12 5.33 -10.78 1.56
N ILE A 13 5.72 -11.83 2.29
CA ILE A 13 5.34 -12.04 3.68
C ILE A 13 5.92 -10.92 4.56
N ILE A 14 7.20 -10.59 4.38
CA ILE A 14 7.84 -9.50 5.13
C ILE A 14 7.13 -8.17 4.88
N SER A 15 6.88 -7.81 3.61
CA SER A 15 6.12 -6.57 3.28
C SER A 15 4.75 -6.52 3.94
N ASN A 16 3.99 -7.62 3.92
CA ASN A 16 2.64 -7.65 4.48
C ASN A 16 2.62 -7.62 6.01
N ILE A 17 3.62 -8.20 6.68
CA ILE A 17 3.71 -8.22 8.15
C ILE A 17 4.16 -6.86 8.71
N THR A 18 4.86 -6.04 7.92
CA THR A 18 5.39 -4.75 8.38
C THR A 18 4.26 -3.77 8.77
N VAL A 19 3.13 -3.79 8.03
CA VAL A 19 1.99 -2.91 8.27
C VAL A 19 1.34 -3.13 9.65
N PRO A 20 0.91 -4.35 10.04
CA PRO A 20 0.36 -4.58 11.38
C PRO A 20 1.39 -4.41 12.50
N LEU A 21 2.68 -4.69 12.25
CA LEU A 21 3.75 -4.43 13.22
C LEU A 21 3.89 -2.95 13.55
N LEU A 22 3.88 -2.08 12.53
CA LEU A 22 3.90 -0.63 12.73
C LEU A 22 2.68 -0.17 13.53
N GLY A 23 1.48 -0.65 13.21
CA GLY A 23 0.28 -0.33 13.99
C GLY A 23 0.37 -0.78 15.45
N LEU A 24 1.01 -1.92 15.73
CA LEU A 24 1.23 -2.40 17.11
C LEU A 24 2.22 -1.50 17.87
N ILE A 25 3.26 -1.01 17.19
CA ILE A 25 4.23 -0.06 17.75
C ILE A 25 3.55 1.29 18.04
N ASP A 26 2.71 1.80 17.12
CA ASP A 26 1.96 3.05 17.33
C ASP A 26 1.07 2.96 18.57
N VAL A 27 0.35 1.84 18.73
CA VAL A 27 -0.47 1.57 19.92
C VAL A 27 0.38 1.44 21.18
N ALA A 28 1.54 0.78 21.10
CA ALA A 28 2.43 0.62 22.25
C ALA A 28 3.03 1.96 22.73
N ILE A 29 3.44 2.82 21.80
CA ILE A 29 3.95 4.17 22.11
C ILE A 29 2.85 5.00 22.77
N VAL A 30 1.67 5.00 22.16
CA VAL A 30 0.53 5.80 22.65
C VAL A 30 -0.03 5.26 23.97
N GLY A 31 0.03 3.94 24.18
CA GLY A 31 -0.35 3.31 25.44
C GLY A 31 0.53 3.74 26.62
N HIS A 32 1.80 4.07 26.38
CA HIS A 32 2.70 4.62 27.41
C HIS A 32 2.43 6.10 27.74
N LEU A 33 1.63 6.82 26.95
CA LEU A 33 1.27 8.22 27.20
C LEU A 33 0.16 8.40 28.25
N GLY A 34 -0.35 7.31 28.85
CA GLY A 34 -1.14 7.34 30.09
C GLY A 34 -2.59 7.82 29.99
N ALA A 35 -3.06 8.27 28.83
CA ALA A 35 -4.47 8.63 28.60
C ALA A 35 -5.11 7.75 27.52
N THR A 36 -6.13 6.99 27.92
CA THR A 36 -6.94 6.11 27.05
C THR A 36 -7.54 6.84 25.84
N ALA A 37 -7.77 8.15 25.95
CA ALA A 37 -8.21 9.00 24.85
C ALA A 37 -7.24 9.02 23.66
N TYR A 38 -5.92 8.95 23.90
CA TYR A 38 -4.93 8.96 22.82
C TYR A 38 -4.94 7.65 22.02
N ILE A 39 -5.15 6.51 22.69
CA ILE A 39 -5.31 5.21 22.02
C ILE A 39 -6.54 5.23 21.11
N GLY A 40 -7.65 5.79 21.59
CA GLY A 40 -8.87 5.99 20.79
C GLY A 40 -8.62 6.91 19.59
N ALA A 41 -7.89 8.01 19.78
CA ALA A 41 -7.55 8.93 18.70
C ALA A 41 -6.69 8.28 17.60
N VAL A 42 -5.68 7.48 17.97
CA VAL A 42 -4.84 6.76 17.00
C VAL A 42 -5.60 5.64 16.31
N ALA A 43 -6.48 4.92 17.02
CA ALA A 43 -7.33 3.91 16.39
C ALA A 43 -8.27 4.52 15.34
N VAL A 44 -8.94 5.63 15.66
CA VAL A 44 -9.86 6.31 14.74
C VAL A 44 -9.09 6.98 13.60
N GLY A 45 -7.98 7.66 13.89
CA GLY A 45 -7.10 8.26 12.88
C GLY A 45 -6.55 7.21 11.92
N GLY A 46 -6.05 6.10 12.43
CA GLY A 46 -5.57 4.96 11.64
C GLY A 46 -6.67 4.35 10.77
N MET A 47 -7.90 4.22 11.28
CA MET A 47 -9.05 3.73 10.51
C MET A 47 -9.43 4.70 9.38
N LEU A 48 -9.45 6.01 9.63
CA LEU A 48 -9.71 7.02 8.61
C LEU A 48 -8.65 6.99 7.50
N PHE A 49 -7.37 6.95 7.88
CA PHE A 49 -6.26 6.80 6.92
C PHE A 49 -6.37 5.49 6.14
N ASN A 50 -6.74 4.38 6.80
CA ASN A 50 -6.94 3.10 6.14
C ASN A 50 -8.04 3.20 5.06
N ILE A 51 -9.20 3.78 5.40
CA ILE A 51 -10.32 3.97 4.46
C ILE A 51 -9.89 4.86 3.28
N LEU A 52 -9.16 5.95 3.54
CA LEU A 52 -8.64 6.83 2.49
C LEU A 52 -7.66 6.09 1.57
N TYR A 53 -6.69 5.36 2.13
CA TYR A 53 -5.75 4.53 1.34
C TYR A 53 -6.47 3.46 0.53
N TRP A 54 -7.45 2.78 1.13
CA TRP A 54 -8.22 1.75 0.44
C TRP A 54 -9.08 2.32 -0.69
N SER A 55 -9.55 3.56 -0.54
CA SER A 55 -10.26 4.28 -1.59
C SER A 55 -9.38 4.51 -2.82
N PHE A 56 -8.06 4.63 -2.67
CA PHE A 56 -7.10 4.68 -3.78
C PHE A 56 -6.62 3.30 -4.25
N GLY A 57 -7.14 2.21 -3.68
CA GLY A 57 -6.82 0.83 -4.09
C GLY A 57 -7.14 0.54 -5.56
N PHE A 58 -8.08 1.30 -6.15
CA PHE A 58 -8.39 1.21 -7.59
C PHE A 58 -7.17 1.51 -8.48
N LEU A 59 -6.27 2.42 -8.04
CA LEU A 59 -5.09 2.77 -8.81
C LEU A 59 -4.16 1.57 -8.93
N ARG A 60 -4.01 0.77 -7.86
CA ARG A 60 -3.22 -0.47 -7.91
C ARG A 60 -3.86 -1.53 -8.81
N MET A 61 -5.15 -1.79 -8.66
CA MET A 61 -5.83 -2.82 -9.45
C MET A 61 -5.97 -2.43 -10.93
N GLY A 62 -6.29 -1.18 -11.24
CA GLY A 62 -6.41 -0.69 -12.61
C GLY A 62 -5.08 -0.72 -13.37
N THR A 63 -3.99 -0.34 -12.71
CA THR A 63 -2.66 -0.27 -13.34
C THR A 63 -2.03 -1.63 -13.51
N SER A 64 -2.18 -2.53 -12.54
CA SER A 64 -1.76 -3.93 -12.67
C SER A 64 -2.53 -4.67 -13.77
N GLY A 65 -3.82 -4.37 -13.96
CA GLY A 65 -4.64 -4.97 -15.02
C GLY A 65 -4.25 -4.49 -16.42
N LEU A 66 -4.05 -3.19 -16.60
CA LEU A 66 -3.59 -2.63 -17.88
C LEU A 66 -2.17 -3.08 -18.22
N THR A 67 -1.28 -3.15 -17.22
CA THR A 67 0.10 -3.61 -17.41
C THR A 67 0.16 -5.09 -17.77
N SER A 68 -0.69 -5.94 -17.16
CA SER A 68 -0.71 -7.38 -17.49
C SER A 68 -1.22 -7.65 -18.91
N GLN A 69 -2.19 -6.86 -19.39
CA GLN A 69 -2.68 -6.92 -20.77
C GLN A 69 -1.59 -6.48 -21.77
N ALA A 70 -0.97 -5.33 -21.54
CA ALA A 70 0.10 -4.82 -22.40
C ALA A 70 1.32 -5.76 -22.44
N TYR A 71 1.71 -6.31 -21.28
CA TYR A 71 2.79 -7.30 -21.19
C TYR A 71 2.44 -8.60 -21.94
N GLY A 72 1.20 -9.09 -21.80
CA GLY A 72 0.73 -10.28 -22.52
C GLY A 72 0.68 -10.10 -24.04
N ALA A 73 0.45 -8.87 -24.51
CA ALA A 73 0.47 -8.52 -25.94
C ALA A 73 1.87 -8.22 -26.49
N GLY A 74 2.92 -8.24 -25.66
CA GLY A 74 4.29 -7.88 -26.07
C GLY A 74 4.52 -6.37 -26.27
N LEU A 75 3.57 -5.53 -25.84
CA LEU A 75 3.59 -4.07 -26.02
C LEU A 75 4.24 -3.39 -24.81
N LEU A 76 5.56 -3.47 -24.70
CA LEU A 76 6.30 -2.88 -23.57
C LEU A 76 6.16 -1.36 -23.49
N ASP A 77 6.07 -0.67 -24.63
CA ASP A 77 5.87 0.79 -24.68
C ASP A 77 4.55 1.22 -24.01
N GLU A 78 3.51 0.40 -24.14
CA GLU A 78 2.20 0.66 -23.52
C GLU A 78 2.23 0.42 -22.01
N SER A 79 3.03 -0.55 -21.55
CA SER A 79 3.29 -0.78 -20.13
C SER A 79 4.00 0.41 -19.48
N VAL A 80 5.03 0.95 -20.15
CA VAL A 80 5.76 2.15 -19.69
C VAL A 80 4.84 3.38 -19.68
N ARG A 81 3.98 3.54 -20.69
CA ARG A 81 3.01 4.64 -20.73
C ARG A 81 1.99 4.54 -19.59
N THR A 82 1.54 3.32 -19.26
CA THR A 82 0.68 3.06 -18.12
C THR A 82 1.40 3.42 -16.81
N LEU A 83 2.66 3.02 -16.66
CA LEU A 83 3.47 3.37 -15.49
C LEU A 83 3.58 4.89 -15.29
N ILE A 84 3.91 5.65 -16.34
CA ILE A 84 4.05 7.12 -16.26
C ILE A 84 2.72 7.77 -15.87
N ARG A 85 1.60 7.37 -16.50
CA ARG A 85 0.26 7.90 -16.15
C ARG A 85 -0.07 7.64 -14.69
N SER A 86 0.19 6.41 -14.23
CA SER A 86 -0.06 5.98 -12.85
C SER A 86 0.77 6.77 -11.85
N LEU A 87 2.03 7.02 -12.20
CA LEU A 87 2.96 7.77 -11.36
C LEU A 87 2.56 9.24 -11.24
N ILE A 88 2.17 9.87 -12.36
CA ILE A 88 1.68 11.26 -12.36
C ILE A 88 0.42 11.39 -11.49
N VAL A 89 -0.55 10.47 -11.66
CA VAL A 89 -1.78 10.46 -10.87
C VAL A 89 -1.48 10.22 -9.39
N GLY A 90 -0.63 9.23 -9.08
CA GLY A 90 -0.25 8.91 -7.70
C GLY A 90 0.48 10.05 -7.00
N ILE A 91 1.45 10.69 -7.67
CA ILE A 91 2.15 11.88 -7.15
C ILE A 91 1.17 13.04 -6.99
N GLY A 92 0.30 13.28 -7.97
CA GLY A 92 -0.69 14.36 -7.91
C GLY A 92 -1.65 14.20 -6.72
N ILE A 93 -2.13 12.99 -6.47
CA ILE A 93 -2.95 12.67 -5.30
C ILE A 93 -2.15 12.87 -4.01
N GLY A 94 -0.90 12.39 -3.96
CA GLY A 94 -0.03 12.53 -2.78
C GLY A 94 0.25 13.98 -2.42
N VAL A 95 0.53 14.84 -3.40
CA VAL A 95 0.75 16.27 -3.20
C VAL A 95 -0.53 17.00 -2.76
N LEU A 96 -1.71 16.57 -3.22
CA LEU A 96 -3.00 17.14 -2.79
C LEU A 96 -3.39 16.75 -1.36
N PHE A 97 -2.94 15.58 -0.89
CA PHE A 97 -3.28 15.05 0.43
C PHE A 97 -2.31 15.48 1.55
N ILE A 98 -1.06 15.79 1.19
CA ILE A 98 -0.06 16.40 2.09
C ILE A 98 -0.39 17.88 2.31
#